data_AF-A0A7V3K4F7-F1
#
_entry.id   AF-A0A7V3K4F7-F1
#
_cell.length_a   1.000
_cell.length_b   1.000
_cell.length_c   1.000
_cell.angle_alpha   90.00
_cell.angle_beta   90.00
_cell.angle_gamma   90.00
#
_symmetry.space_group_name_H-M   'P 1'
#
loop_
_entity.id
_entity.type
_entity.pdbx_description
1 polymer ?
#
loop_
_entity_poly.entity_id
_entity_poly.type
_entity_poly.pdbx_seq_one_letter_code
_entity_poly.pdbx_strand_id
1 'polypeptide(L)'
;MPRNPHKRRCTYPGCRAWALRGGDRCQAHRDRPPPPPLGLYADAFAPEDLARLAPFLEHLSLDDEIWMVRMMNERLLQRLREGPVDDELLVRLARLLYQGAGQVARLLRDRRAITGDAEEGFAQAMGRVLDELNTLTDWDVRL
;
A
#
# COMPACT_ATOMS: atom_id res chain seq x y z
N MET A 1 -20.38 -27.80 -24.92
CA MET A 1 -21.44 -27.60 -23.90
C MET A 1 -21.04 -28.33 -22.62
N PRO A 2 -21.17 -27.71 -21.43
CA PRO A 2 -20.87 -28.41 -20.18
C PRO A 2 -21.91 -29.53 -19.95
N ARG A 3 -21.44 -30.76 -19.75
CA ARG A 3 -22.25 -31.99 -19.60
C ARG A 3 -23.18 -32.00 -18.36
N ASN A 4 -23.16 -30.98 -17.50
CA ASN A 4 -24.03 -30.89 -16.32
C ASN A 4 -24.23 -29.41 -15.91
N PRO A 5 -25.45 -28.85 -15.98
CA PRO A 5 -25.73 -27.44 -15.67
C PRO A 5 -25.59 -27.10 -14.18
N HIS A 6 -25.58 -28.09 -13.29
CA HIS A 6 -25.43 -27.88 -11.85
C HIS A 6 -23.98 -27.93 -11.37
N LYS A 7 -23.01 -28.22 -12.25
CA LYS A 7 -21.60 -28.22 -11.89
C LYS A 7 -21.04 -26.80 -11.92
N ARG A 8 -20.63 -26.30 -10.76
CA ARG A 8 -19.94 -25.02 -10.59
C ARG A 8 -18.51 -25.24 -10.12
N ARG A 9 -17.61 -24.33 -10.48
CA ARG A 9 -16.24 -24.33 -9.96
C ARG A 9 -16.25 -23.93 -8.49
N CYS A 10 -15.25 -24.40 -7.75
CA CYS A 10 -14.99 -23.94 -6.38
C CYS A 10 -14.75 -22.42 -6.38
N THR A 11 -15.34 -21.72 -5.42
CA THR A 11 -15.17 -20.26 -5.22
C THR A 11 -13.85 -19.87 -4.53
N TYR A 12 -13.06 -20.85 -4.06
CA TYR A 12 -11.79 -20.58 -3.36
C TYR A 12 -10.73 -20.08 -4.37
N PRO A 13 -10.05 -18.93 -4.11
CA PRO A 13 -9.10 -18.33 -5.06
C PRO A 13 -8.03 -19.32 -5.54
N GLY A 14 -7.80 -19.37 -6.85
CA GLY A 14 -6.83 -20.27 -7.50
C GLY A 14 -7.26 -21.75 -7.59
N CYS A 15 -8.38 -22.15 -6.98
CA CYS A 15 -8.84 -23.53 -7.02
C CYS A 15 -9.56 -23.85 -8.35
N ARG A 16 -9.09 -24.88 -9.05
CA ARG A 16 -9.73 -25.36 -10.30
C ARG A 16 -10.68 -26.54 -10.07
N ALA A 17 -10.88 -26.98 -8.83
CA ALA A 17 -11.76 -28.10 -8.51
C ALA A 17 -13.24 -27.75 -8.73
N TRP A 18 -14.08 -28.79 -8.80
CA TRP A 18 -15.53 -28.62 -8.82
C TRP A 18 -16.06 -28.48 -7.40
N ALA A 19 -17.05 -27.60 -7.21
CA ALA A 19 -17.75 -27.46 -5.95
C ALA A 19 -18.59 -28.72 -5.64
N LEU A 20 -18.83 -28.97 -4.36
CA LEU A 20 -19.77 -30.00 -3.91
C LEU A 20 -21.19 -29.65 -4.35
N ARG A 21 -22.05 -30.66 -4.50
CA ARG A 21 -23.46 -30.45 -4.85
C ARG A 21 -24.13 -29.61 -3.75
N GLY A 22 -24.72 -28.48 -4.12
CA GLY A 22 -25.38 -27.57 -3.19
C GLY A 22 -24.44 -26.64 -2.42
N GLY A 23 -23.13 -26.71 -2.67
CA GLY A 23 -22.14 -25.82 -2.08
C GLY A 23 -21.41 -24.97 -3.11
N ASP A 24 -20.64 -24.02 -2.63
CA ASP A 24 -19.76 -23.14 -3.41
C ASP A 24 -18.29 -23.62 -3.40
N ARG A 25 -17.94 -24.54 -2.49
CA ARG A 25 -16.56 -25.02 -2.28
C ARG A 25 -16.39 -26.52 -2.55
N CYS A 26 -15.16 -26.92 -2.87
CA CYS A 26 -14.79 -28.32 -3.05
C CYS A 26 -14.50 -28.99 -1.69
N GLN A 27 -14.35 -30.33 -1.69
CA GLN A 27 -14.05 -31.10 -0.48
C GLN A 27 -12.84 -30.56 0.29
N ALA A 28 -11.77 -30.15 -0.41
CA ALA A 28 -10.55 -29.64 0.22
C ALA A 28 -10.69 -28.24 0.84
N HIS A 29 -11.71 -27.47 0.44
CA HIS A 29 -11.91 -26.09 0.86
C HIS A 29 -13.21 -25.86 1.64
N ARG A 30 -13.98 -26.93 1.91
CA ARG A 30 -15.27 -26.83 2.62
C ARG A 30 -15.13 -26.09 3.94
N ASP A 31 -14.13 -26.48 4.73
CA ASP A 31 -13.91 -25.97 6.08
C ASP A 31 -12.70 -25.02 6.15
N ARG A 32 -12.11 -24.65 4.99
CA ARG A 32 -10.95 -23.77 4.94
C ARG A 32 -11.40 -22.31 4.96
N PRO A 33 -10.91 -21.45 5.87
CA PRO A 33 -11.20 -20.03 5.80
C PRO A 33 -10.72 -19.46 4.46
N PRO A 34 -11.42 -18.47 3.88
CA PRO A 34 -10.90 -17.79 2.69
C PRO A 34 -9.49 -17.28 2.98
N PRO A 35 -8.58 -17.29 1.99
CA PRO A 35 -7.26 -16.71 2.20
C PRO A 35 -7.45 -15.25 2.60
N PRO A 36 -6.71 -14.74 3.60
CA PRO A 36 -6.79 -13.34 3.96
C PRO A 36 -6.49 -12.52 2.70
N PRO A 37 -7.34 -11.54 2.35
CA PRO A 37 -7.34 -10.93 1.03
C PRO A 37 -6.03 -10.18 0.71
N LEU A 38 -5.13 -9.97 1.67
CA LEU A 38 -3.92 -9.14 1.53
C LEU A 38 -2.60 -9.77 1.99
N GLY A 39 -2.55 -11.09 2.19
CA GLY A 39 -1.30 -11.75 2.62
C GLY A 39 -0.74 -11.18 3.94
N LEU A 40 0.58 -11.16 4.08
CA LEU A 40 1.36 -10.76 5.28
C LEU A 40 1.02 -9.38 5.86
N TYR A 41 0.32 -8.53 5.12
CA TYR A 41 0.00 -7.15 5.51
C TYR A 41 -1.43 -6.96 6.01
N ALA A 42 -2.28 -7.99 5.96
CA ALA A 42 -3.69 -7.86 6.34
C ALA A 42 -3.88 -7.34 7.78
N ASP A 43 -2.97 -7.69 8.68
CA ASP A 43 -3.01 -7.30 10.09
C ASP A 43 -2.51 -5.86 10.35
N ALA A 44 -1.84 -5.24 9.37
CA ALA A 44 -1.23 -3.91 9.49
C ALA A 44 -2.14 -2.77 9.00
N PHE A 45 -3.29 -3.10 8.41
CA PHE A 45 -4.17 -2.14 7.75
C PHE A 45 -5.58 -2.20 8.35
N ALA A 46 -6.23 -1.04 8.46
CA ALA A 46 -7.63 -0.99 8.83
C ALA A 46 -8.49 -1.53 7.67
N PRO A 47 -9.70 -2.05 7.93
CA PRO A 47 -10.59 -2.59 6.91
C PRO A 47 -10.83 -1.62 5.74
N GLU A 48 -10.83 -0.32 6.03
CA GLU A 48 -11.02 0.73 5.03
C GLU A 48 -9.85 0.81 4.04
N ASP A 49 -8.61 0.57 4.48
CA ASP A 49 -7.45 0.59 3.57
C ASP A 49 -7.31 -0.72 2.83
N LEU A 50 -7.66 -1.84 3.47
CA LEU A 50 -7.75 -3.13 2.80
C LEU A 50 -8.74 -3.05 1.62
N ALA A 51 -9.89 -2.38 1.82
CA ALA A 51 -10.86 -2.13 0.76
C ALA A 51 -10.30 -1.22 -0.34
N ARG A 52 -9.47 -0.22 0.01
CA ARG A 52 -8.77 0.63 -0.95
C ARG A 52 -7.67 -0.10 -1.71
N LEU A 53 -7.03 -1.08 -1.08
CA LEU A 53 -5.92 -1.86 -1.63
C LEU A 53 -6.40 -3.00 -2.54
N ALA A 54 -7.58 -3.56 -2.29
CA ALA A 54 -8.13 -4.70 -3.01
C ALA A 54 -8.06 -4.60 -4.56
N PRO A 55 -8.29 -3.44 -5.20
CA PRO A 55 -8.18 -3.30 -6.65
C PRO A 55 -6.74 -3.41 -7.20
N PHE A 56 -5.72 -3.14 -6.38
CA PHE A 56 -4.31 -3.03 -6.80
C PHE A 56 -3.52 -4.34 -6.65
N LEU A 57 -4.09 -5.34 -5.97
CA LEU A 57 -3.38 -6.58 -5.62
C LEU A 57 -3.17 -7.54 -6.78
N GLU A 58 -3.97 -7.43 -7.83
CA GLU A 58 -3.81 -8.28 -9.01
C GLU A 58 -2.72 -7.76 -9.94
N HIS A 59 -2.54 -6.44 -10.03
CA HIS A 59 -1.60 -5.77 -10.94
C HIS A 59 -1.02 -4.54 -10.23
N LEU A 60 0.04 -4.77 -9.46
CA LEU A 60 0.66 -3.74 -8.65
C LEU A 60 1.56 -2.87 -9.53
N SER A 61 1.10 -1.66 -9.87
CA SER A 61 1.89 -0.71 -10.65
C SER A 61 2.88 0.04 -9.78
N LEU A 62 3.86 0.70 -10.42
CA LEU A 62 4.81 1.54 -9.71
C LEU A 62 4.13 2.73 -9.00
N ASP A 63 3.05 3.26 -9.57
CA ASP A 63 2.27 4.32 -8.94
C ASP A 63 1.51 3.83 -7.71
N ASP A 64 1.03 2.58 -7.73
CA ASP A 64 0.37 1.96 -6.57
C ASP A 64 1.36 1.73 -5.43
N GLU A 65 2.57 1.27 -5.74
CA GLU A 65 3.65 1.11 -4.76
C GLU A 65 4.05 2.46 -4.13
N ILE A 66 4.20 3.51 -4.96
CA ILE A 66 4.48 4.87 -4.46
C ILE A 66 3.37 5.35 -3.53
N TRP A 67 2.10 5.13 -3.91
CA TRP A 67 0.95 5.51 -3.11
C TRP A 67 0.92 4.78 -1.78
N MET A 68 1.14 3.46 -1.77
CA MET A 68 1.16 2.65 -0.55
C MET A 68 2.23 3.11 0.43
N VAL A 69 3.46 3.35 -0.03
CA VAL A 69 4.54 3.80 0.85
C VAL A 69 4.24 5.20 1.43
N ARG A 70 3.65 6.10 0.62
CA ARG A 70 3.22 7.42 1.11
C ARG A 70 2.13 7.31 2.19
N MET A 71 1.13 6.47 1.96
CA MET A 71 0.06 6.22 2.93
C MET A 71 0.60 5.63 4.24
N MET A 72 1.55 4.69 4.16
CA MET A 72 2.22 4.16 5.34
C MET A 72 2.98 5.24 6.13
N ASN A 73 3.71 6.11 5.44
CA ASN A 73 4.40 7.23 6.08
C ASN A 73 3.44 8.21 6.75
N GLU A 74 2.34 8.56 6.06
CA GLU A 74 1.31 9.45 6.60
C GLU A 74 0.71 8.88 7.89
N ARG A 75 0.47 7.57 7.95
CA ARG A 75 -0.01 6.90 9.16
C ARG A 75 0.98 6.90 10.30
N LEU A 76 2.25 6.66 10.01
CA LEU A 76 3.30 6.74 11.02
C LEU A 76 3.42 8.17 11.56
N LEU A 77 3.31 9.18 10.70
CA LEU A 77 3.26 10.60 11.11
C LEU A 77 2.01 10.91 11.94
N GLN A 78 0.86 10.40 11.54
CA GLN A 78 -0.39 10.56 12.28
C GLN A 78 -0.29 9.93 13.67
N ARG A 79 0.34 8.75 13.79
CA ARG A 79 0.57 8.11 15.09
C ARG A 79 1.47 8.94 16.01
N LEU A 80 2.44 9.67 15.45
CA LEU A 80 3.27 10.63 16.21
C LEU A 80 2.48 11.86 16.68
N ARG A 81 1.38 12.22 16.01
CA ARG A 81 0.52 13.36 16.35
C ARG A 81 -0.56 13.03 17.39
N GLU A 82 -1.00 11.77 17.47
CA GLU A 82 -2.13 11.33 18.29
C GLU A 82 -1.87 11.29 19.80
N GLY A 83 -0.62 11.49 20.23
CA GLY A 83 -0.30 11.59 21.65
C GLY A 83 1.16 11.26 21.95
N PRO A 84 1.52 11.29 23.25
CA PRO A 84 2.88 10.98 23.66
C PRO A 84 3.25 9.55 23.23
N VAL A 85 4.39 9.45 22.56
CA VAL A 85 5.09 8.19 22.31
C VAL A 85 6.31 8.15 23.22
N ASP A 86 6.65 6.98 23.73
CA ASP A 86 7.92 6.83 24.44
C ASP A 86 9.11 7.00 23.49
N ASP A 87 10.29 7.27 24.05
CA ASP A 87 11.50 7.56 23.27
C ASP A 87 11.92 6.38 22.37
N GLU A 88 11.69 5.13 22.82
CA GLU A 88 12.03 3.93 22.05
C GLU A 88 11.15 3.84 20.79
N LEU A 89 9.85 4.01 20.96
CA LEU A 89 8.87 4.05 19.88
C LEU A 89 9.13 5.25 18.97
N LEU A 90 9.46 6.42 19.51
CA LEU A 90 9.82 7.60 18.72
C LEU A 90 11.02 7.33 17.80
N VAL A 91 12.10 6.77 18.33
CA VAL A 91 13.30 6.40 17.54
C VAL A 91 12.94 5.39 16.45
N ARG A 92 12.08 4.41 16.78
CA ARG A 92 11.63 3.40 15.82
C ARG A 92 10.78 3.99 14.69
N LEU A 93 9.82 4.84 15.04
CA LEU A 93 8.95 5.54 14.08
C LEU A 93 9.76 6.49 13.19
N ALA A 94 10.70 7.25 13.76
CA ALA A 94 11.58 8.12 13.00
C ALA A 94 12.43 7.35 11.98
N ARG A 95 12.99 6.19 12.36
CA ARG A 95 13.72 5.31 11.42
C ARG A 95 12.84 4.80 10.30
N LEU A 96 11.63 4.33 10.62
CA LEU A 96 10.68 3.82 9.63
C LEU A 96 10.24 4.92 8.65
N LEU A 97 9.96 6.12 9.15
CA LEU A 97 9.62 7.28 8.32
C LEU A 97 10.76 7.67 7.38
N TYR A 98 12.00 7.70 7.87
CA TYR A 98 13.16 8.01 7.05
C TYR A 98 13.36 6.96 5.95
N GLN A 99 13.21 5.68 6.29
CA GLN A 99 13.29 4.58 5.32
C GLN A 99 12.18 4.66 4.27
N GLY A 100 10.94 4.91 4.69
CA GLY A 100 9.80 5.07 3.79
C GLY A 100 9.95 6.28 2.87
N ALA A 101 10.43 7.43 3.39
CA ALA A 101 10.72 8.60 2.57
C ALA A 101 11.82 8.32 1.52
N GLY A 102 12.89 7.62 1.92
CA GLY A 102 13.94 7.16 1.01
C GLY A 102 13.41 6.20 -0.07
N GLN A 103 12.49 5.32 0.29
CA GLN A 103 11.85 4.41 -0.67
C GLN A 103 10.99 5.17 -1.69
N VAL A 104 10.17 6.14 -1.25
CA VAL A 104 9.42 7.01 -2.17
C VAL A 104 10.35 7.76 -3.11
N ALA A 105 11.46 8.30 -2.62
CA ALA A 105 12.44 9.00 -3.46
C ALA A 105 13.07 8.09 -4.52
N ARG A 106 13.37 6.84 -4.17
CA ARG A 106 13.84 5.82 -5.14
C ARG A 106 12.78 5.51 -6.19
N LEU A 107 11.56 5.16 -5.77
CA LEU A 107 10.48 4.82 -6.68
C LEU A 107 10.11 5.97 -7.63
N LEU A 108 10.16 7.23 -7.16
CA LEU A 108 9.96 8.40 -8.01
C LEU A 108 11.10 8.59 -9.03
N ARG A 109 12.34 8.25 -8.68
CA ARG A 109 13.47 8.25 -9.61
C ARG A 109 13.30 7.15 -10.66
N ASP A 110 12.93 5.95 -10.23
CA ASP A 110 12.70 4.81 -11.11
C ASP A 110 11.53 5.10 -12.08
N ARG A 111 10.45 5.72 -11.57
CA ARG A 111 9.32 6.17 -12.38
C ARG A 111 9.78 7.09 -13.50
N ARG A 112 10.60 8.10 -13.19
CA ARG A 112 11.15 9.03 -14.19
C ARG A 112 12.04 8.34 -15.22
N ALA A 113 12.87 7.40 -14.77
CA ALA A 113 13.72 6.62 -15.67
C ALA A 113 12.88 5.78 -16.64
N ILE A 114 11.73 5.27 -16.19
CA ILE A 114 10.82 4.43 -17.00
C ILE A 114 9.95 5.28 -17.93
N THR A 115 9.44 6.43 -17.48
CA THR A 115 8.54 7.28 -18.29
C THR A 115 9.27 8.20 -19.27
N GLY A 116 10.59 8.31 -19.20
CA GLY A 116 11.39 9.18 -20.08
C GLY A 116 11.22 10.69 -19.80
N ASP A 117 10.53 11.04 -18.71
CA ASP A 117 10.08 12.40 -18.36
C ASP A 117 11.21 13.21 -17.65
N ALA A 118 12.45 12.98 -18.08
CA ALA A 118 13.62 13.13 -17.23
C ALA A 118 14.11 14.57 -17.01
N GLU A 119 13.61 15.59 -17.70
CA GLU A 119 14.26 16.92 -17.62
C GLU A 119 13.37 18.07 -17.11
N GLU A 120 12.06 18.14 -17.41
CA GLU A 120 11.28 19.34 -17.06
C GLU A 120 10.44 19.22 -15.76
N GLY A 121 9.89 18.04 -15.45
CA GLY A 121 8.93 17.91 -14.35
C GLY A 121 9.53 17.89 -12.94
N PHE A 122 10.68 17.23 -12.75
CA PHE A 122 11.26 17.04 -11.40
C PHE A 122 11.97 18.28 -10.88
N ALA A 123 12.73 18.98 -11.72
CA ALA A 123 13.39 20.22 -11.32
C ALA A 123 12.34 21.26 -10.88
N GLN A 124 11.21 21.31 -11.59
CA GLN A 124 10.11 22.21 -11.27
C GLN A 124 9.32 21.77 -10.03
N ALA A 125 9.11 20.46 -9.82
CA ALA A 125 8.46 19.93 -8.63
C ALA A 125 9.34 20.07 -7.37
N MET A 126 10.65 19.84 -7.47
CA MET A 126 11.60 20.09 -6.39
C MET A 126 11.74 21.58 -6.08
N GLY A 127 11.76 22.43 -7.11
CA GLY A 127 11.73 23.88 -6.94
C GLY A 127 10.52 24.31 -6.10
N ARG A 128 9.32 23.86 -6.45
CA ARG A 128 8.11 24.17 -5.66
C ARG A 128 8.16 23.63 -4.24
N VAL A 129 8.60 22.39 -4.02
CA VAL A 129 8.69 21.82 -2.67
C VAL A 129 9.74 22.56 -1.83
N LEU A 130 10.87 22.95 -2.42
CA LEU A 130 11.90 23.75 -1.74
C LEU A 130 11.40 25.17 -1.45
N ASP A 131 10.68 25.80 -2.37
CA ASP A 131 10.06 27.12 -2.16
C ASP A 131 9.01 27.04 -1.05
N GLU A 132 8.16 26.01 -1.05
CA GLU A 132 7.17 25.77 0.01
C GLU A 132 7.85 25.55 1.37
N LEU A 133 8.93 24.76 1.42
CA LEU A 133 9.73 24.59 2.65
C LEU A 133 10.42 25.88 3.09
N ASN A 134 10.85 26.73 2.15
CA ASN A 134 11.48 28.01 2.45
C ASN A 134 10.45 29.01 3.01
N THR A 135 9.23 29.01 2.46
CA THR A 135 8.10 29.78 3.03
C THR A 135 7.65 29.24 4.39
N LEU A 136 7.79 27.92 4.61
CA LEU A 136 7.54 27.27 5.89
C LEU A 136 8.71 27.38 6.87
N THR A 137 9.84 28.00 6.52
CA THR A 137 10.97 28.26 7.43
C THR A 137 11.15 29.74 7.76
N ASP A 138 10.29 30.61 7.22
CA ASP A 138 10.18 32.03 7.58
C ASP A 138 9.46 32.26 8.92
N TRP A 139 9.28 31.20 9.74
CA TRP A 139 8.99 31.38 11.17
C TRP A 139 10.29 31.70 11.89
N ASP A 140 10.43 32.98 12.21
CA ASP A 140 11.41 33.63 13.09
C ASP A 140 11.84 32.70 14.25
N VAL A 141 12.90 31.90 14.05
CA VAL A 141 13.61 31.25 15.14
C VAL A 141 14.47 32.31 15.80
N ARG A 142 13.86 33.05 16.74
CA ARG A 142 14.60 33.84 17.72
C ARG A 142 15.28 32.87 18.68
N LEU A 143 16.59 32.68 18.49
CA LEU A 143 17.49 32.21 19.54
C LEU A 143 17.67 33.31 20.60
#